data_AF-A0A2J6SUX9-F1
#
_entry.id   AF-A0A2J6SUX9-F1
#
_cell.length_a   1.000
_cell.length_b   1.000
_cell.length_c   1.000
_cell.angle_alpha   90.00
_cell.angle_beta   90.00
_cell.angle_gamma   90.00
#
_symmetry.space_group_name_H-M   'P 1'
#
loop_
_entity.id
_entity.type
_entity.pdbx_description
1 polymer ?
#
loop_
_entity_poly.entity_id
_entity_poly.type
_entity_poly.pdbx_seq_one_letter_code
_entity_poly.pdbx_strand_id
1 'polypeptide(L)' 'WPPFSPDLSPIETLWDDMKDYIQEHYPQVHSSYKRLRAAIQEAWESITHERIKELVHSMRARCKAVIDADGWYTKY' A
#
# COMPACT_ATOMS: atom_id res chain seq x y z
N TRP A 1 15.05 -9.39 3.05
CA TRP A 1 13.67 -9.19 3.54
C TRP A 1 13.39 -10.28 4.56
N PRO A 2 13.02 -9.98 5.82
CA PRO A 2 12.60 -11.01 6.75
C PRO A 2 11.31 -11.68 6.24
N PRO A 3 11.19 -13.02 6.35
CA PRO A 3 9.98 -13.71 5.94
C PRO A 3 8.79 -13.29 6.80
N PHE A 4 7.60 -13.24 6.20
CA PHE A 4 6.32 -12.91 6.87
C PHE A 4 6.22 -11.50 7.48
N SER A 5 7.01 -10.52 6.99
CA SER A 5 6.93 -9.11 7.42
C SER A 5 6.36 -8.22 6.30
N PRO A 6 5.03 -8.26 6.05
CA PRO A 6 4.39 -7.32 5.13
C PRO A 6 4.42 -5.88 5.67
N ASP A 7 4.48 -5.72 6.99
CA ASP A 7 4.55 -4.42 7.69
C ASP A 7 5.83 -3.63 7.40
N LEU A 8 6.90 -4.34 7.02
CA LEU A 8 8.10 -3.70 6.52
C LEU A 8 8.00 -3.26 5.06
N SER A 9 6.94 -3.63 4.33
CA SER A 9 6.84 -3.55 2.87
C SER A 9 6.09 -2.29 2.42
N PRO A 10 6.77 -1.24 1.93
CA PRO A 10 6.10 -0.01 1.54
C PRO A 10 5.12 -0.21 0.37
N ILE A 11 5.35 -1.23 -0.45
CA ILE A 11 4.47 -1.55 -1.57
C ILE A 11 3.12 -2.11 -1.12
N GLU A 12 3.03 -2.76 0.04
CA GLU A 12 1.74 -3.20 0.59
C GLU A 12 0.87 -1.99 0.93
N THR A 13 1.44 -0.97 1.56
CA THR A 13 0.74 0.30 1.81
C THR A 13 0.35 1.01 0.50
N LEU A 14 1.17 0.91 -0.54
CA LEU A 14 0.82 1.44 -1.86
C LEU A 14 -0.38 0.70 -2.47
N TRP A 15 -0.45 -0.62 -2.28
CA TRP A 15 -1.60 -1.42 -2.69
C TRP A 15 -2.85 -1.10 -1.88
N ASP A 16 -2.71 -0.76 -0.60
CA ASP A 16 -3.82 -0.24 0.22
C ASP A 16 -4.34 1.09 -0.33
N ASP A 17 -3.45 2.06 -0.60
CA ASP A 17 -3.84 3.35 -1.21
C ASP A 17 -4.62 3.15 -2.52
N MET A 18 -4.20 2.20 -3.37
CA MET A 18 -4.90 1.88 -4.62
C MET A 18 -6.26 1.21 -4.39
N LYS A 19 -6.36 0.30 -3.41
CA LYS A 19 -7.64 -0.35 -3.08
C LYS A 19 -8.64 0.67 -2.55
N ASP A 20 -8.19 1.59 -1.71
CA ASP A 20 -9.01 2.68 -1.16
C ASP A 20 -9.54 3.59 -2.27
N TYR A 21 -8.68 4.00 -3.21
CA TYR A 21 -9.08 4.76 -4.40
C TYR A 21 -10.16 4.03 -5.20
N ILE A 22 -9.96 2.74 -5.49
CA ILE A 22 -10.92 1.95 -6.27
C ILE A 22 -12.24 1.81 -5.53
N GLN A 23 -12.21 1.62 -4.21
CA GLN A 23 -13.40 1.49 -3.39
C GLN A 23 -14.22 2.79 -3.35
N GLU A 24 -13.55 3.95 -3.27
CA GLU A 24 -14.17 5.27 -3.26
C GLU A 24 -14.78 5.63 -4.63
N HIS A 25 -14.03 5.45 -5.71
CA HIS A 25 -14.43 5.91 -7.04
C HIS A 25 -15.23 4.87 -7.85
N TYR A 26 -15.03 3.57 -7.58
CA TYR A 26 -15.64 2.48 -8.34
C TYR A 26 -16.16 1.32 -7.47
N PRO A 27 -17.14 1.55 -6.60
CA PRO A 27 -17.61 0.58 -5.60
C PRO A 27 -18.19 -0.73 -6.18
N GLN A 28 -18.48 -0.80 -7.49
CA GLN A 28 -19.06 -1.98 -8.16
C GLN A 28 -18.19 -2.50 -9.31
N VAL A 29 -16.91 -2.14 -9.34
CA VAL A 29 -16.00 -2.43 -10.47
C VAL A 29 -15.68 -3.92 -10.63
N HIS A 30 -15.80 -4.69 -9.55
CA HIS A 30 -15.45 -6.11 -9.49
C HIS A 30 -16.29 -7.01 -10.43
N SER A 31 -17.43 -6.51 -10.91
CA SER A 31 -18.33 -7.22 -11.83
C SER A 31 -17.80 -7.32 -13.27
N SER A 32 -16.73 -6.60 -13.62
CA SER A 32 -16.16 -6.61 -14.97
C SER A 32 -14.65 -6.47 -14.96
N TYR A 33 -13.96 -7.47 -15.53
CA TYR A 33 -12.51 -7.44 -15.68
C TYR A 33 -12.00 -6.19 -16.41
N LYS A 34 -12.67 -5.79 -17.50
CA LYS A 34 -12.27 -4.61 -18.29
C LYS A 34 -12.35 -3.32 -17.47
N ARG A 35 -13.42 -3.17 -16.68
CA ARG A 35 -13.60 -2.00 -15.81
C ARG A 35 -12.60 -2.02 -14.65
N LEU A 36 -12.38 -3.19 -14.04
CA LEU A 36 -11.43 -3.35 -12.94
C LEU A 36 -10.02 -3.00 -13.39
N ARG A 37 -9.59 -3.47 -14.57
CA ARG A 37 -8.28 -3.14 -15.13
C ARG A 37 -8.11 -1.63 -15.35
N ALA A 38 -9.13 -0.95 -15.85
CA ALA A 38 -9.10 0.50 -16.04
C ALA A 38 -9.00 1.25 -14.70
N ALA A 39 -9.80 0.85 -13.71
CA ALA A 39 -9.78 1.45 -12.37
C ALA A 39 -8.43 1.26 -11.65
N ILE A 40 -7.81 0.08 -11.79
CA ILE A 40 -6.46 -0.18 -11.27
C ILE A 40 -5.44 0.76 -11.91
N GLN A 41 -5.52 0.96 -13.23
CA GLN A 41 -4.59 1.84 -13.92
C GLN A 41 -4.78 3.31 -13.51
N GLU A 42 -6.03 3.76 -13.34
CA GLU A 42 -6.31 5.10 -12.83
C GLU A 42 -5.84 5.30 -11.38
N ALA A 43 -6.07 4.31 -10.51
CA ALA A 43 -5.57 4.33 -9.14
C ALA A 43 -4.03 4.37 -9.08
N TRP A 44 -3.35 3.72 -10.03
CA TRP A 44 -1.90 3.82 -10.14
C TRP A 44 -1.45 5.21 -10.60
N GLU A 45 -2.14 5.80 -11.56
CA GLU A 45 -1.85 7.13 -12.09
C GLU A 45 -2.16 8.26 -11.09
N SER A 46 -3.04 8.03 -10.12
CA SER A 46 -3.36 8.99 -9.05
C SER A 46 -2.30 9.07 -7.94
N ILE A 47 -1.40 8.07 -7.85
CA ILE A 47 -0.30 8.06 -6.88
C ILE A 47 0.75 9.11 -7.27
N THR A 48 1.04 10.01 -6.33
CA THR A 48 2.05 11.04 -6.52
C THR A 48 3.46 10.55 -6.21
N HIS A 49 4.47 11.19 -6.80
CA HIS A 49 5.87 10.91 -6.47
C HIS A 49 6.19 11.26 -5.02
N GLU A 50 5.53 12.28 -4.47
CA GLU A 50 5.61 12.70 -3.08
C GLU A 50 5.14 11.57 -2.15
N ARG A 51 4.02 10.92 -2.46
CA ARG A 51 3.51 9.78 -1.68
C ARG A 51 4.50 8.62 -1.68
N ILE A 52 5.10 8.30 -2.82
CA ILE A 52 6.14 7.26 -2.92
C ILE A 52 7.35 7.63 -2.05
N LYS A 53 7.80 8.89 -2.08
CA LYS A 53 8.92 9.36 -1.24
C LYS A 53 8.58 9.23 0.24
N GLU A 54 7.38 9.60 0.67
CA GLU A 54 6.93 9.45 2.06
C GLU A 54 6.98 7.98 2.52
N LEU A 55 6.49 7.06 1.69
CA LEU A 55 6.54 5.63 1.97
C LEU A 55 7.98 5.12 2.13
N VAL A 56 8.89 5.54 1.25
CA VAL A 56 10.32 5.20 1.35
C VAL A 56 10.94 5.80 2.62
N HIS A 57 10.65 7.07 2.93
CA HIS A 57 11.15 7.73 4.13
C HIS A 57 10.60 7.12 5.43
N SER A 58 9.41 6.49 5.38
CA SER A 58 8.82 5.79 6.53
C SER A 58 9.59 4.53 6.95
N MET A 59 10.45 3.97 6.09
CA MET A 59 11.15 2.71 6.34
C MET A 59 11.93 2.69 7.64
N ARG A 60 12.59 3.81 8.00
CA ARG A 60 13.31 3.90 9.28
C ARG A 60 12.36 3.72 10.47
N ALA A 61 11.17 4.33 10.40
CA ALA A 61 10.17 4.23 11.46
C ALA A 61 9.56 2.82 11.52
N ARG A 62 9.33 2.16 10.38
CA ARG A 62 8.86 0.76 10.29
C ARG A 62 9.86 -0.20 10.94
N CYS A 63 11.13 -0.11 10.55
CA CYS A 63 12.20 -0.92 11.15
C CYS A 63 12.30 -0.71 12.67
N LYS A 64 12.21 0.55 13.12
CA LYS A 64 12.21 0.84 14.55
C LYS A 64 11.01 0.22 15.27
N ALA A 65 9.82 0.28 14.69
CA ALA A 65 8.62 -0.32 15.27
C ALA A 65 8.76 -1.85 15.41
N VAL A 66 9.37 -2.53 14.44
CA VAL A 66 9.63 -3.98 14.51
C VAL A 66 10.65 -4.30 15.61
N ILE A 67 11.69 -3.49 15.76
CA ILE A 67 12.68 -3.64 16.85
C ILE A 67 12.00 -3.42 18.21
N ASP A 68 11.21 -2.36 18.34
CA ASP A 68 10.50 -2.03 19.59
C ASP A 68 9.42 -3.09 19.92
N ALA A 69 8.97 -3.87 18.92
CA ALA A 69 8.05 -5.00 19.07
C ALA A 69 8.76 -6.35 19.21
N ASP A 70 10.07 -6.40 19.41
CA ASP A 70 10.86 -7.65 19.49
C ASP A 70 10.64 -8.60 18.28
N GLY A 71 10.45 -8.02 17.08
CA GLY A 71 10.20 -8.76 15.85
C GLY A 71 8.74 -9.14 15.60
N TRP A 72 7.80 -8.76 16.47
CA TRP A 72 6.37 -8.96 16.27
C TRP A 72 5.74 -7.91 15.34
N TYR A 73 4.47 -8.17 14.98
CA TYR A 73 3.67 -7.33 14.08
C TYR A 73 3.57 -5.90 14.56
N THR A 74 3.63 -4.97 13.60
CA THR A 74 3.46 -3.54 13.84
C THR A 74 2.19 -3.02 13.19
N LYS A 75 1.90 -1.72 13.39
CA LYS A 75 0.77 -1.04 12.75
C LYS A 75 0.95 -0.75 11.26
N TYR A 76 2.14 -1.05 10.72
CA TYR A 76 2.56 -0.66 9.37
C TYR A 76 2.27 -1.74 8.34
#